data_AF-A0A6F9AG46-F1
#
_entry.id   AF-A0A6F9AG46-F1
#
_cell.length_a   1.000
_cell.length_b   1.000
_cell.length_c   1.000
_cell.angle_alpha   90.00
_cell.angle_beta   90.00
_cell.angle_gamma   90.00
#
_symmetry.space_group_name_H-M   'P 1'
#
loop_
_entity.id
_entity.type
_entity.pdbx_description
1 polymer ?
#
loop_
_entity_poly.entity_id
_entity_poly.type
_entity_poly.pdbx_seq_one_letter_code
_entity_poly.pdbx_strand_id
1 'polypeptide(L)'
;MEFPVDGLVSVSQENLERSAQDYMNSLLHSTPDSPQHLTLANNTQVPIGLSNVGFVPLYGANMRQKVLALFSQQDQFTAVGLYLLDRWWSLENILKTADSTRDGAVEVETIGERIVLYVLNRVVYRAKEISSLCSSFLTQRYHIPVMDSIFVRKCHRGNGLGLQMLENFVDSFKEECLGLRYPLSKAMYKVCGKYLSLYPAHRDLLWEVESIGGPSQRTNIANKIHTMATSSMFITDFKWKM
;
A
#
# COMPACT_ATOMS: atom_id res chain seq x y z
N MET A 1 9.03 22.88 10.04
CA MET A 1 8.78 21.52 9.51
C MET A 1 7.97 21.67 8.24
N GLU A 2 8.51 21.21 7.12
CA GLU A 2 7.89 21.37 5.80
C GLU A 2 6.88 20.26 5.50
N PHE A 3 7.17 19.01 5.90
CA PHE A 3 6.29 17.86 5.73
C PHE A 3 6.12 17.07 7.05
N PRO A 4 4.97 16.39 7.25
CA PRO A 4 4.65 15.77 8.54
C PRO A 4 5.55 14.60 8.88
N VAL A 5 6.03 13.86 7.89
CA VAL A 5 6.90 12.68 8.10
C VAL A 5 8.25 13.03 8.70
N ASP A 6 8.71 14.27 8.51
CA ASP A 6 9.95 14.78 9.09
C ASP A 6 9.81 15.00 10.61
N GLY A 7 8.58 15.21 11.09
CA GLY A 7 8.26 15.37 12.51
C GLY A 7 7.85 14.12 13.25
N LEU A 8 7.46 13.07 12.52
CA LEU A 8 6.93 11.85 13.11
C LEU A 8 8.02 10.90 13.65
N VAL A 9 9.29 11.23 13.46
CA VAL A 9 10.44 10.41 13.89
C VAL A 9 10.45 10.19 15.40
N SER A 10 10.06 11.20 16.20
CA SER A 10 10.11 11.17 17.66
C SER A 10 8.74 11.03 18.34
N VAL A 11 7.68 10.75 17.58
CA VAL A 11 6.30 10.76 18.11
C VAL A 11 5.83 9.34 18.42
N SER A 12 5.28 9.14 19.61
CA SER A 12 4.63 7.89 19.99
C SER A 12 3.21 7.81 19.43
N GLN A 13 2.72 6.59 19.20
CA GLN A 13 1.33 6.34 18.81
C GLN A 13 0.33 6.96 19.78
N GLU A 14 0.59 6.87 21.08
CA GLU A 14 -0.30 7.41 22.12
C GLU A 14 -0.45 8.92 22.03
N ASN A 15 0.64 9.65 21.75
CA ASN A 15 0.58 11.11 21.61
C ASN A 15 -0.21 11.51 20.38
N LEU A 16 -0.03 10.79 19.27
CA LEU A 16 -0.78 11.02 18.03
C LEU A 16 -2.28 10.78 18.24
N GLU A 17 -2.63 9.67 18.89
CA GLU A 17 -4.03 9.34 19.19
C GLU A 17 -4.68 10.31 20.18
N ARG A 18 -3.93 10.73 21.21
CA ARG A 18 -4.41 11.73 22.18
C ARG A 18 -4.71 13.06 21.50
N SER A 19 -3.76 13.59 20.74
CA SER A 19 -3.93 14.83 19.95
C SER A 19 -5.14 14.74 19.01
N ALA A 20 -5.31 13.61 18.32
CA ALA A 20 -6.45 13.38 17.44
C ALA A 20 -7.79 13.31 18.21
N GLN A 21 -7.80 12.70 19.41
CA GLN A 21 -9.00 12.62 20.25
C GLN A 21 -9.37 13.99 20.81
N ASP A 22 -8.38 14.77 21.26
CA ASP A 22 -8.58 16.12 21.75
C ASP A 22 -9.15 17.03 20.64
N TYR A 23 -8.61 16.90 19.41
CA TYR A 23 -9.16 17.59 18.25
C TYR A 23 -10.61 17.18 17.95
N MET A 24 -10.91 15.87 17.95
CA MET A 24 -12.28 15.38 17.74
C MET A 24 -13.25 15.94 18.78
N ASN A 25 -12.84 15.98 20.05
CA ASN A 25 -13.65 16.56 21.12
C ASN A 25 -13.87 18.07 20.90
N SER A 26 -12.83 18.80 20.46
CA SER A 26 -12.97 20.23 20.13
C SER A 26 -13.93 20.47 18.95
N LEU A 27 -13.97 19.54 17.99
CA LEU A 27 -14.85 19.61 16.83
C LEU A 27 -16.34 19.44 17.22
N LEU A 28 -16.64 18.70 18.30
CA LEU A 28 -18.00 18.58 18.86
C LEU A 28 -18.55 19.91 19.40
N HIS A 29 -17.66 20.80 19.83
CA HIS A 29 -18.00 22.09 20.43
C HIS A 29 -17.78 23.28 19.49
N SER A 30 -17.37 23.02 18.25
CA SER A 30 -17.06 24.05 17.26
C SER A 30 -18.34 24.63 16.64
N THR A 31 -18.36 25.95 16.43
CA THR A 31 -19.50 26.66 15.83
C THR A 31 -19.62 26.37 14.33
N PRO A 32 -20.84 26.09 13.80
CA PRO A 32 -21.05 25.79 12.38
C PRO A 32 -20.73 26.92 11.39
N ASP A 33 -20.63 28.17 11.85
CA ASP A 33 -20.59 29.37 11.01
C ASP A 33 -19.24 29.60 10.29
N SER A 34 -18.17 28.89 10.65
CA SER A 34 -16.88 28.95 9.94
C SER A 34 -16.14 27.62 10.04
N PRO A 35 -16.44 26.65 9.16
CA PRO A 35 -15.76 25.35 9.18
C PRO A 35 -14.28 25.53 8.80
N GLN A 36 -13.40 24.80 9.50
CA GLN A 36 -12.02 24.67 9.06
C GLN A 36 -11.99 23.94 7.71
N HIS A 37 -11.03 24.26 6.84
CA HIS A 37 -10.88 23.59 5.55
C HIS A 37 -9.47 23.02 5.37
N LEU A 38 -9.38 21.88 4.69
CA LEU A 38 -8.13 21.36 4.13
C LEU A 38 -8.07 21.72 2.64
N THR A 39 -6.97 22.36 2.21
CA THR A 39 -6.72 22.62 0.78
C THR A 39 -5.91 21.49 0.17
N LEU A 40 -6.45 20.90 -0.90
CA LEU A 40 -5.79 19.87 -1.70
C LEU A 40 -4.95 20.51 -2.82
N ALA A 41 -4.07 19.74 -3.47
CA ALA A 41 -3.14 20.27 -4.49
C ALA A 41 -3.83 20.82 -5.74
N ASN A 42 -5.04 20.37 -6.03
CA ASN A 42 -5.89 20.91 -7.10
C ASN A 42 -6.67 22.18 -6.66
N ASN A 43 -6.27 22.82 -5.55
CA ASN A 43 -6.95 23.95 -4.91
C ASN A 43 -8.40 23.67 -4.45
N THR A 44 -8.82 22.40 -4.40
CA THR A 44 -10.11 22.04 -3.81
C THR A 44 -10.03 22.21 -2.30
N GLN A 45 -11.00 22.91 -1.72
CA GLN A 45 -11.15 23.03 -0.27
C GLN A 45 -12.16 22.00 0.23
N VAL A 46 -11.72 21.15 1.16
CA VAL A 46 -12.59 20.18 1.83
C VAL A 46 -12.92 20.72 3.22
N PRO A 47 -14.19 21.06 3.51
CA PRO A 47 -14.57 21.47 4.86
C PRO A 47 -14.40 20.30 5.82
N ILE A 48 -14.03 20.62 7.06
CA ILE A 48 -13.74 19.66 8.10
C ILE A 48 -14.90 19.71 9.08
N GLY A 49 -15.56 18.56 9.28
CA GLY A 49 -16.69 18.45 10.16
C GLY A 49 -16.84 17.04 10.71
N LEU A 50 -17.67 16.91 11.75
CA LEU A 50 -17.92 15.61 12.40
C LEU A 50 -18.47 14.55 11.43
N SER A 51 -19.16 14.98 10.38
CA SER A 51 -19.76 14.08 9.39
C SER A 51 -18.77 13.48 8.40
N ASN A 52 -17.56 14.04 8.27
CA ASN A 52 -16.55 13.57 7.32
C ASN A 52 -15.17 13.34 7.95
N VAL A 53 -15.10 13.26 9.28
CA VAL A 53 -13.88 12.96 10.01
C VAL A 53 -14.08 11.67 10.79
N GLY A 54 -13.10 10.78 10.78
CA GLY A 54 -13.21 9.50 11.46
C GLY A 54 -11.89 8.80 11.69
N PHE A 55 -11.85 7.95 12.72
CA PHE A 55 -10.68 7.13 13.00
C PHE A 55 -10.60 5.95 12.05
N VAL A 56 -9.42 5.75 11.47
CA VAL A 56 -9.10 4.62 10.59
C VAL A 56 -7.94 3.82 11.18
N PRO A 57 -8.00 2.48 11.12
CA PRO A 57 -6.88 1.65 11.54
C PRO A 57 -5.71 1.81 10.57
N LEU A 58 -4.49 1.85 11.11
CA LEU A 58 -3.27 1.78 10.29
C LEU A 58 -3.04 0.36 9.74
N TYR A 59 -3.55 -0.67 10.44
CA TYR A 59 -3.31 -2.08 10.12
C TYR A 59 -4.60 -2.90 10.05
N GLY A 60 -5.02 -3.27 8.84
CA GLY A 60 -6.18 -4.15 8.65
C GLY A 60 -7.41 -3.66 9.42
N ALA A 61 -8.00 -4.54 10.23
CA ALA A 61 -9.12 -4.22 11.13
C ALA A 61 -8.69 -3.90 12.58
N ASN A 62 -7.39 -3.75 12.85
CA ASN A 62 -6.87 -3.52 14.20
C ASN A 62 -7.00 -2.04 14.62
N MET A 63 -7.93 -1.76 15.53
CA MET A 63 -8.19 -0.42 16.04
C MET A 63 -7.24 0.03 17.17
N ARG A 64 -6.24 -0.79 17.55
CA ARG A 64 -5.22 -0.41 18.55
C ARG A 64 -4.25 0.66 18.06
N GLN A 65 -4.06 0.75 16.74
CA GLN A 65 -3.21 1.75 16.13
C GLN A 65 -4.01 2.44 15.03
N LYS A 66 -4.54 3.61 15.36
CA LYS A 66 -5.45 4.35 14.51
C LYS A 66 -4.96 5.77 14.28
N VAL A 67 -5.42 6.36 13.18
CA VAL A 67 -5.18 7.76 12.85
C VAL A 67 -6.49 8.41 12.47
N LEU A 68 -6.56 9.72 12.63
CA LEU A 68 -7.75 10.47 12.28
C LEU A 68 -7.68 10.91 10.82
N ALA A 69 -8.68 10.54 10.04
CA ALA A 69 -8.77 10.81 8.62
C ALA A 69 -9.92 11.77 8.32
N LEU A 70 -9.69 12.63 7.33
CA LEU A 70 -10.70 13.45 6.68
C LEU A 70 -11.13 12.76 5.39
N PHE A 71 -12.43 12.67 5.15
CA PHE A 71 -13.03 12.01 3.99
C PHE A 71 -13.59 13.01 2.98
N SER A 72 -13.58 12.62 1.71
CA SER A 72 -14.16 13.39 0.61
C SER A 72 -15.67 13.54 0.78
N GLN A 73 -16.22 14.68 0.37
CA GLN A 73 -17.67 14.89 0.30
C GLN A 73 -18.34 14.05 -0.80
N GLN A 74 -17.60 13.74 -1.86
CA GLN A 74 -18.10 12.95 -2.99
C GLN A 74 -18.12 11.44 -2.66
N ASP A 75 -17.23 11.00 -1.78
CA ASP A 75 -17.11 9.61 -1.35
C ASP A 75 -16.61 9.55 0.09
N GLN A 76 -17.52 9.19 1.00
CA GLN A 76 -17.27 9.08 2.44
C GLN A 76 -16.26 7.99 2.80
N PHE A 77 -15.91 7.11 1.87
CA PHE A 77 -14.88 6.10 2.08
C PHE A 77 -13.49 6.58 1.61
N THR A 78 -13.39 7.69 0.87
CA THR A 78 -12.12 8.22 0.35
C THR A 78 -11.50 9.17 1.35
N ALA A 79 -10.46 8.73 2.04
CA ALA A 79 -9.64 9.62 2.84
C ALA A 79 -8.87 10.58 1.93
N VAL A 80 -8.90 11.87 2.24
CA VAL A 80 -8.24 12.96 1.50
C VAL A 80 -7.17 13.68 2.32
N GLY A 81 -7.17 13.46 3.64
CA GLY A 81 -6.15 13.96 4.53
C GLY A 81 -6.12 13.22 5.86
N LEU A 82 -5.02 13.38 6.59
CA LEU A 82 -4.83 12.84 7.94
C LEU A 82 -4.51 13.97 8.92
N TYR A 83 -4.99 13.85 10.14
CA TYR A 83 -4.62 14.76 11.24
C TYR A 83 -3.37 14.23 11.93
N LEU A 84 -2.26 14.95 11.76
CA LEU A 84 -0.93 14.57 12.22
C LEU A 84 -0.23 15.81 12.79
N LEU A 85 0.42 15.67 13.95
CA LEU A 85 1.18 16.76 14.59
C LEU A 85 0.32 18.03 14.76
N ASP A 86 -0.88 17.86 15.32
CA ASP A 86 -1.86 18.92 15.59
C ASP A 86 -2.34 19.70 14.33
N ARG A 87 -2.21 19.11 13.14
CA ARG A 87 -2.56 19.75 11.87
C ARG A 87 -3.15 18.76 10.87
N TRP A 88 -3.99 19.27 9.99
CA TRP A 88 -4.49 18.53 8.84
C TRP A 88 -3.49 18.55 7.68
N TRP A 89 -3.16 17.37 7.17
CA TRP A 89 -2.26 17.19 6.04
C TRP A 89 -2.94 16.47 4.89
N SER A 90 -2.73 16.96 3.68
CA SER A 90 -3.14 16.25 2.47
C SER A 90 -2.28 14.99 2.27
N LEU A 91 -2.86 13.97 1.64
CA LEU A 91 -2.13 12.73 1.36
C LEU A 91 -0.84 12.96 0.57
N GLU A 92 -0.83 13.94 -0.34
CA GLU A 92 0.35 14.28 -1.13
C GLU A 92 1.49 14.84 -0.29
N ASN A 93 1.19 15.71 0.66
CA ASN A 93 2.21 16.29 1.54
C ASN A 93 2.72 15.26 2.55
N ILE A 94 1.92 14.25 2.91
CA ILE A 94 2.37 13.12 3.74
C ILE A 94 3.39 12.24 2.99
N LEU A 95 3.35 12.18 1.65
CA LEU A 95 4.29 11.37 0.86
C LEU A 95 5.59 12.11 0.51
N LYS A 96 5.76 13.35 0.98
CA LYS A 96 6.95 14.19 0.77
C LYS A 96 7.75 14.27 2.06
N THR A 97 9.05 14.51 1.91
CA THR A 97 10.01 14.70 2.99
C THR A 97 11.01 15.76 2.55
N ALA A 98 11.47 16.59 3.48
CA ALA A 98 12.56 17.53 3.24
C ALA A 98 13.94 16.89 3.51
N ASP A 99 13.96 15.69 4.08
CA ASP A 99 15.17 14.95 4.39
C ASP A 99 15.68 14.19 3.16
N SER A 100 16.78 14.69 2.58
CA SER A 100 17.43 14.07 1.42
C SER A 100 18.05 12.71 1.72
N THR A 101 18.19 12.32 2.98
CA THR A 101 18.70 10.99 3.36
C THR A 101 17.64 9.90 3.22
N ARG A 102 16.35 10.28 3.20
CA ARG A 102 15.21 9.36 3.02
C ARG A 102 14.98 9.07 1.54
N ASP A 103 15.96 8.46 0.91
CA ASP A 103 15.90 7.96 -0.47
C ASP A 103 16.00 6.44 -0.53
N GLY A 104 15.37 5.83 -1.54
CA GLY A 104 15.38 4.38 -1.73
C GLY A 104 14.33 3.62 -0.92
N ALA A 105 14.59 2.31 -0.73
CA ALA A 105 13.71 1.41 0.01
C ALA A 105 14.07 1.42 1.50
N VAL A 106 13.07 1.57 2.35
CA VAL A 106 13.24 1.67 3.81
C VAL A 106 12.37 0.62 4.47
N GLU A 107 12.94 -0.14 5.39
CA GLU A 107 12.17 -1.03 6.28
C GLU A 107 11.30 -0.19 7.21
N VAL A 108 10.04 -0.60 7.40
CA VAL A 108 9.06 0.21 8.13
C VAL A 108 9.19 -0.03 9.62
N GLU A 109 9.87 0.89 10.31
CA GLU A 109 10.08 0.79 11.77
C GLU A 109 9.20 1.80 12.52
N THR A 110 9.23 3.05 12.08
CA THR A 110 8.63 4.21 12.77
C THR A 110 7.15 4.40 12.45
N ILE A 111 6.43 5.12 13.32
CA ILE A 111 5.03 5.52 13.05
C ILE A 111 4.88 6.32 11.76
N GLY A 112 5.85 7.19 11.46
CA GLY A 112 5.86 7.99 10.23
C GLY A 112 5.90 7.10 8.99
N GLU A 113 6.78 6.10 8.95
CA GLU A 113 6.85 5.14 7.84
C GLU A 113 5.58 4.30 7.70
N ARG A 114 4.98 3.92 8.82
CA ARG A 114 3.71 3.17 8.84
C ARG A 114 2.56 4.00 8.26
N ILE A 115 2.52 5.29 8.59
CA ILE A 115 1.56 6.25 8.01
C ILE A 115 1.82 6.42 6.51
N VAL A 116 3.08 6.56 6.08
CA VAL A 116 3.42 6.63 4.66
C VAL A 116 2.97 5.38 3.92
N LEU A 117 3.22 4.19 4.49
CA LEU A 117 2.78 2.92 3.91
C LEU A 117 1.24 2.84 3.84
N TYR A 118 0.53 3.28 4.89
CA TYR A 118 -0.93 3.38 4.89
C TYR A 118 -1.42 4.27 3.74
N VAL A 119 -0.84 5.47 3.57
CA VAL A 119 -1.23 6.40 2.51
C VAL A 119 -0.91 5.83 1.13
N LEU A 120 0.27 5.23 0.93
CA LEU A 120 0.63 4.57 -0.31
C LEU A 120 -0.34 3.45 -0.66
N ASN A 121 -0.67 2.58 0.31
CA ASN A 121 -1.68 1.55 0.12
C ASN A 121 -3.03 2.18 -0.24
N ARG A 122 -3.47 3.22 0.48
CA ARG A 122 -4.78 3.85 0.23
C ARG A 122 -4.85 4.54 -1.13
N VAL A 123 -3.80 5.22 -1.59
CA VAL A 123 -3.77 5.92 -2.88
C VAL A 123 -3.61 4.93 -4.05
N VAL A 124 -2.73 3.92 -3.92
CA VAL A 124 -2.43 2.95 -4.98
C VAL A 124 -3.55 1.93 -5.15
N TYR A 125 -4.15 1.42 -4.06
CA TYR A 125 -5.24 0.45 -4.17
C TYR A 125 -6.54 1.07 -4.69
N ARG A 126 -6.86 2.32 -4.33
CA ARG A 126 -8.14 2.94 -4.75
C ARG A 126 -8.16 3.35 -6.22
N ALA A 127 -7.02 3.76 -6.78
CA ALA A 127 -6.87 3.95 -8.23
C ALA A 127 -7.15 2.65 -9.02
N LYS A 128 -6.99 1.47 -8.38
CA LYS A 128 -7.35 0.16 -8.94
C LYS A 128 -8.76 -0.31 -8.56
N GLU A 129 -9.27 -0.02 -7.36
CA GLU A 129 -10.62 -0.47 -6.93
C GLU A 129 -11.76 0.20 -7.70
N ILE A 130 -11.59 1.45 -8.17
CA ILE A 130 -12.56 2.08 -9.09
C ILE A 130 -12.65 1.29 -10.42
N SER A 131 -11.64 0.46 -10.74
CA SER A 131 -11.65 -0.45 -11.89
C SER A 131 -11.99 -1.91 -11.57
N SER A 132 -12.12 -2.32 -10.30
CA SER A 132 -12.49 -3.70 -9.96
C SER A 132 -13.23 -3.83 -8.63
N LEU A 133 -14.51 -4.18 -8.72
CA LEU A 133 -15.40 -4.64 -7.64
C LEU A 133 -14.78 -5.79 -6.85
N CYS A 134 -14.19 -5.57 -5.67
CA CYS A 134 -13.84 -6.65 -4.72
C CYS A 134 -13.62 -6.11 -3.28
N SER A 135 -14.70 -5.72 -2.59
CA SER A 135 -14.68 -5.21 -1.22
C SER A 135 -14.76 -6.29 -0.11
N SER A 136 -14.78 -7.58 -0.45
CA SER A 136 -15.12 -8.65 0.50
C SER A 136 -13.96 -9.37 1.20
N PHE A 137 -12.69 -8.99 0.97
CA PHE A 137 -11.55 -9.85 1.38
C PHE A 137 -10.69 -9.33 2.54
N LEU A 138 -11.03 -8.19 3.15
CA LEU A 138 -10.18 -7.55 4.18
C LEU A 138 -10.21 -8.23 5.57
N THR A 139 -10.99 -9.30 5.77
CA THR A 139 -11.18 -9.96 7.08
C THR A 139 -10.65 -11.39 7.16
N GLN A 140 -10.15 -11.99 6.08
CA GLN A 140 -9.64 -13.36 6.09
C GLN A 140 -8.11 -13.37 6.04
N ARG A 141 -7.48 -14.01 7.04
CA ARG A 141 -6.04 -14.25 7.05
C ARG A 141 -5.72 -15.29 5.96
N TYR A 142 -4.68 -15.02 5.17
CA TYR A 142 -4.14 -16.02 4.26
C TYR A 142 -3.62 -17.24 5.02
N HIS A 143 -3.75 -18.42 4.40
CA HIS A 143 -3.23 -19.67 4.96
C HIS A 143 -1.70 -19.81 4.87
N ILE A 144 -1.06 -18.98 4.06
CA ILE A 144 0.40 -18.90 3.89
C ILE A 144 0.85 -17.44 3.99
N PRO A 145 2.13 -17.15 4.25
CA PRO A 145 2.65 -15.79 4.14
C PRO A 145 2.44 -15.27 2.71
N VAL A 146 1.70 -14.18 2.57
CA VAL A 146 1.43 -13.55 1.27
C VAL A 146 1.93 -12.13 1.26
N MET A 147 2.69 -11.81 0.22
CA MET A 147 3.05 -10.45 -0.10
C MET A 147 1.94 -9.82 -0.95
N ASP A 148 1.20 -8.92 -0.33
CA ASP A 148 0.02 -8.29 -0.92
C ASP A 148 0.32 -7.14 -1.87
N SER A 149 1.39 -6.38 -1.58
CA SER A 149 1.78 -5.21 -2.37
C SER A 149 3.28 -4.98 -2.35
N ILE A 150 3.81 -4.69 -3.53
CA ILE A 150 5.11 -4.05 -3.71
C ILE A 150 4.92 -2.87 -4.65
N PHE A 151 5.53 -1.74 -4.31
CA PHE A 151 5.56 -0.59 -5.19
C PHE A 151 6.98 -0.02 -5.32
N VAL A 152 7.42 0.14 -6.57
CA VAL A 152 8.65 0.86 -6.91
C VAL A 152 8.30 2.08 -7.76
N ARG A 153 8.67 3.26 -7.26
CA ARG A 153 8.50 4.56 -7.95
C ARG A 153 9.13 4.51 -9.35
N LYS A 154 8.49 5.13 -10.35
CA LYS A 154 8.90 5.03 -11.78
C LYS A 154 10.36 5.41 -12.00
N CYS A 155 10.85 6.45 -11.34
CA CYS A 155 12.23 6.93 -11.41
C CYS A 155 13.28 5.95 -10.84
N HIS A 156 12.88 4.97 -10.02
CA HIS A 156 13.80 3.96 -9.44
C HIS A 156 13.57 2.54 -9.99
N ARG A 157 12.70 2.37 -11.01
CA ARG A 157 12.50 1.07 -11.65
C ARG A 157 13.72 0.72 -12.50
N GLY A 158 14.04 -0.57 -12.56
CA GLY A 158 15.22 -1.07 -13.27
C GLY A 158 16.46 -1.23 -12.39
N ASN A 159 16.47 -0.67 -11.18
CA ASN A 159 17.62 -0.71 -10.26
C ASN A 159 17.66 -1.97 -9.36
N GLY A 160 16.89 -3.03 -9.70
CA GLY A 160 16.89 -4.27 -8.92
C GLY A 160 16.09 -4.27 -7.61
N LEU A 161 15.55 -3.12 -7.17
CA LEU A 161 14.79 -2.99 -5.91
C LEU A 161 13.67 -4.02 -5.74
N GLY A 162 12.91 -4.31 -6.81
CA GLY A 162 11.83 -5.30 -6.74
C GLY A 162 12.34 -6.73 -6.47
N LEU A 163 13.55 -7.06 -6.95
CA LEU A 163 14.18 -8.35 -6.67
C LEU A 163 14.65 -8.41 -5.21
N GLN A 164 15.28 -7.35 -4.71
CA GLN A 164 15.73 -7.26 -3.32
C GLN A 164 14.55 -7.38 -2.35
N MET A 165 13.43 -6.69 -2.62
CA MET A 165 12.20 -6.82 -1.83
C MET A 165 11.65 -8.25 -1.84
N LEU A 166 11.77 -8.97 -2.97
CA LEU A 166 11.36 -10.37 -3.05
C LEU A 166 12.31 -11.28 -2.26
N GLU A 167 13.61 -11.08 -2.37
CA GLU A 167 14.62 -11.82 -1.60
C GLU A 167 14.41 -11.65 -0.10
N ASN A 168 14.28 -10.40 0.37
CA ASN A 168 14.04 -10.12 1.79
C ASN A 168 12.75 -10.75 2.31
N PHE A 169 11.70 -10.78 1.50
CA PHE A 169 10.48 -11.48 1.87
C PHE A 169 10.70 -12.98 1.98
N VAL A 170 11.38 -13.61 1.02
CA VAL A 170 11.66 -15.05 1.13
C VAL A 170 12.50 -15.35 2.37
N ASP A 171 13.53 -14.55 2.65
CA ASP A 171 14.40 -14.73 3.81
C ASP A 171 13.68 -14.53 5.15
N SER A 172 12.56 -13.79 5.15
CA SER A 172 11.76 -13.52 6.35
C SER A 172 10.92 -14.72 6.81
N PHE A 173 10.75 -15.73 5.96
CA PHE A 173 9.84 -16.85 6.18
C PHE A 173 10.57 -18.19 6.02
N LYS A 174 10.18 -19.19 6.82
CA LYS A 174 10.77 -20.54 6.79
C LYS A 174 9.84 -21.57 6.13
N GLU A 175 8.67 -21.12 5.71
CA GLU A 175 7.62 -21.90 5.10
C GLU A 175 8.01 -22.36 3.69
N GLU A 176 7.61 -23.59 3.34
CA GLU A 176 7.88 -24.18 2.02
C GLU A 176 7.02 -23.59 0.90
N CYS A 177 6.03 -22.76 1.24
CA CYS A 177 5.13 -22.12 0.29
C CYS A 177 4.92 -20.66 0.68
N LEU A 178 5.33 -19.76 -0.20
CA LEU A 178 5.15 -18.31 -0.05
C LEU A 178 4.30 -17.76 -1.18
N GLY A 179 3.44 -16.81 -0.84
CA GLY A 179 2.45 -16.25 -1.73
C GLY A 179 2.77 -14.85 -2.23
N LEU A 180 2.43 -14.58 -3.48
CA LEU A 180 2.29 -13.25 -4.05
C LEU A 180 0.82 -13.06 -4.45
N ARG A 181 0.19 -11.97 -4.02
CA ARG A 181 -1.24 -11.78 -4.24
C ARG A 181 -1.60 -11.60 -5.72
N TYR A 182 -2.60 -12.36 -6.17
CA TYR A 182 -3.23 -12.18 -7.48
C TYR A 182 -4.01 -10.85 -7.55
N PRO A 183 -4.03 -10.15 -8.71
CA PRO A 183 -3.32 -10.47 -9.95
C PRO A 183 -1.88 -9.95 -9.96
N LEU A 184 -0.92 -10.81 -10.34
CA LEU A 184 0.46 -10.39 -10.54
C LEU A 184 0.62 -9.56 -11.81
N SER A 185 1.32 -8.45 -11.69
CA SER A 185 1.69 -7.63 -12.85
C SER A 185 2.75 -8.31 -13.71
N LYS A 186 2.79 -7.99 -15.01
CA LYS A 186 3.87 -8.43 -15.92
C LYS A 186 5.26 -8.07 -15.39
N ALA A 187 5.40 -6.93 -14.71
CA ALA A 187 6.65 -6.52 -14.09
C ALA A 187 7.03 -7.47 -12.93
N MET A 188 6.06 -7.87 -12.11
CA MET A 188 6.31 -8.81 -11.02
C MET A 188 6.69 -10.20 -11.53
N TYR A 189 6.06 -10.70 -12.60
CA TYR A 189 6.51 -11.95 -13.23
C TYR A 189 7.95 -11.88 -13.73
N LYS A 190 8.40 -10.75 -14.26
CA LYS A 190 9.82 -10.57 -14.65
C LYS A 190 10.74 -10.61 -13.44
N VAL A 191 10.34 -9.99 -12.33
CA VAL A 191 11.09 -10.06 -11.06
C VAL A 191 11.16 -11.50 -10.54
N CYS A 192 10.03 -12.21 -10.50
CA CYS A 192 9.96 -13.61 -10.09
C CYS A 192 10.81 -14.51 -10.99
N GLY A 193 10.76 -14.30 -12.31
CA GLY A 193 11.58 -15.05 -13.26
C GLY A 193 13.08 -14.82 -13.03
N LYS A 194 13.48 -13.57 -12.77
CA LYS A 194 14.88 -13.25 -12.40
C LYS A 194 15.28 -13.93 -11.10
N TYR A 195 14.43 -13.88 -10.07
CA TYR A 195 14.65 -14.56 -8.80
C TYR A 195 14.85 -16.07 -8.98
N LEU A 196 13.92 -16.74 -9.68
CA LEU A 196 14.00 -18.19 -9.93
C LEU A 196 15.22 -18.61 -10.77
N SER A 197 15.73 -17.70 -11.62
CA SER A 197 16.97 -17.96 -12.36
C SER A 197 18.22 -17.92 -11.46
N LEU A 198 18.18 -17.14 -10.38
CA LEU A 198 19.26 -17.06 -9.39
C LEU A 198 19.16 -18.18 -8.36
N TYR A 199 17.93 -18.61 -8.02
CA TYR A 199 17.66 -19.65 -7.03
C TYR A 199 16.81 -20.79 -7.62
N PRO A 200 17.38 -21.68 -8.46
CA PRO A 200 16.62 -22.76 -9.10
C PRO A 200 15.96 -23.73 -8.12
N ALA A 201 16.53 -23.89 -6.92
CA ALA A 201 15.97 -24.72 -5.85
C ALA A 201 14.60 -24.19 -5.36
N HIS A 202 14.30 -22.90 -5.56
CA HIS A 202 13.05 -22.27 -5.14
C HIS A 202 11.93 -22.40 -6.17
N ARG A 203 12.05 -23.31 -7.14
CA ARG A 203 11.05 -23.55 -8.20
C ARG A 203 9.63 -23.74 -7.65
N ASP A 204 9.51 -24.46 -6.55
CA ASP A 204 8.21 -24.82 -5.96
C ASP A 204 7.84 -23.95 -4.73
N LEU A 205 8.63 -22.91 -4.45
CA LEU A 205 8.46 -22.04 -3.29
C LEU A 205 7.42 -20.93 -3.51
N LEU A 206 7.40 -20.31 -4.69
CA LEU A 206 6.62 -19.10 -4.97
C LEU A 206 5.30 -19.40 -5.68
N TRP A 207 4.21 -18.91 -5.10
CA TRP A 207 2.85 -19.15 -5.55
C TRP A 207 2.11 -17.83 -5.78
N GLU A 208 1.36 -17.73 -6.86
CA GLU A 208 0.36 -16.69 -7.04
C GLU A 208 -0.91 -17.10 -6.33
N VAL A 209 -1.39 -16.24 -5.43
CA VAL A 209 -2.45 -16.57 -4.47
C VAL A 209 -3.71 -15.79 -4.76
N GLU A 210 -4.81 -16.52 -4.93
CA GLU A 210 -6.17 -15.99 -5.01
C GLU A 210 -6.90 -16.19 -3.67
N SER A 211 -7.85 -15.30 -3.36
CA SER A 211 -8.71 -15.38 -2.17
C SER A 211 -7.92 -15.59 -0.87
N ILE A 212 -8.05 -16.74 -0.19
CA ILE A 212 -7.39 -17.05 1.10
C ILE A 212 -6.13 -17.90 0.96
N GLY A 213 -5.78 -18.34 -0.26
CA GLY A 213 -4.60 -19.13 -0.53
C GLY A 213 -4.65 -20.58 -0.09
N GLY A 214 -5.85 -21.20 -0.15
CA GLY A 214 -5.97 -22.64 -0.04
C GLY A 214 -5.27 -23.38 -1.20
N PRO A 215 -5.10 -24.72 -1.12
CA PRO A 215 -4.36 -25.51 -2.11
C PRO A 215 -4.86 -25.37 -3.55
N SER A 216 -6.16 -25.18 -3.76
CA SER A 216 -6.78 -24.97 -5.07
C SER A 216 -6.81 -23.52 -5.53
N GLN A 217 -6.45 -22.58 -4.65
CA GLN A 217 -6.49 -21.13 -4.90
C GLN A 217 -5.08 -20.55 -5.09
N ARG A 218 -4.10 -21.41 -5.38
CA ARG A 218 -2.72 -21.01 -5.58
C ARG A 218 -2.18 -21.65 -6.85
N THR A 219 -1.46 -20.86 -7.64
CA THR A 219 -0.82 -21.31 -8.88
C THR A 219 0.70 -21.13 -8.76
N ASN A 220 1.47 -22.17 -9.04
CA ASN A 220 2.92 -22.08 -8.99
C ASN A 220 3.44 -21.08 -10.04
N ILE A 221 4.26 -20.12 -9.59
CA ILE A 221 4.71 -19.02 -10.44
C ILE A 221 5.70 -19.49 -11.51
N ALA A 222 6.57 -20.45 -11.20
CA ALA A 222 7.52 -21.00 -12.18
C ALA A 222 6.79 -21.65 -13.36
N ASN A 223 5.75 -22.45 -13.07
CA ASN A 223 4.89 -23.05 -14.09
C ASN A 223 4.20 -21.98 -14.94
N LYS A 224 3.62 -20.96 -14.30
CA LYS A 224 2.91 -19.89 -15.02
C LYS A 224 3.84 -19.07 -15.93
N ILE A 225 5.05 -18.76 -15.47
CA ILE A 225 6.09 -18.10 -16.30
C ILE A 225 6.43 -18.96 -17.52
N HIS A 226 6.59 -20.28 -17.34
CA HIS A 226 6.87 -21.20 -18.43
C HIS A 226 5.73 -21.23 -19.46
N THR A 227 4.47 -21.31 -19.01
CA THR A 227 3.29 -21.26 -19.88
C THR A 227 3.19 -19.92 -20.64
N MET A 228 3.49 -18.79 -20.00
CA MET A 228 3.48 -17.48 -20.65
C MET A 228 4.55 -17.37 -21.74
N ALA A 229 5.73 -17.97 -21.52
CA ALA A 229 6.81 -17.98 -22.50
C ALA A 229 6.45 -18.83 -23.73
N THR A 230 5.89 -20.03 -23.54
CA THR A 230 5.46 -20.89 -24.65
C THR A 230 4.32 -20.27 -25.45
N SER A 231 3.32 -19.65 -24.80
CA SER A 231 2.26 -18.92 -25.51
C SER A 231 2.78 -17.74 -26.33
N SER A 232 3.87 -17.08 -25.90
CA SER A 232 4.48 -15.99 -26.67
C SER A 232 5.24 -16.46 -27.92
N MET A 233 5.82 -17.67 -27.89
CA MET A 233 6.48 -18.27 -29.06
C MET A 233 5.50 -18.66 -30.15
N PHE A 234 4.31 -19.20 -29.80
CA PHE A 234 3.29 -19.55 -30.79
C PHE A 234 2.70 -18.33 -31.54
N ILE A 235 2.76 -17.13 -30.96
CA ILE A 235 2.28 -15.90 -31.61
C ILE A 235 3.31 -15.36 -32.63
N THR A 236 4.61 -15.60 -32.41
CA THR A 236 5.66 -15.13 -33.33
C THR A 236 5.85 -16.01 -34.57
N ASP A 237 5.39 -17.26 -34.53
CA ASP A 237 5.53 -18.21 -35.65
C ASP A 237 4.43 -18.07 -36.72
N PHE A 238 3.41 -17.23 -36.49
CA PHE A 238 2.41 -16.86 -37.50
C PHE A 238 2.76 -15.52 -38.19
N LYS A 239 3.98 -15.37 -38.68
CA LYS A 239 4.27 -14.35 -39.71
C LYS A 239 3.94 -14.94 -41.07
N TRP A 240 2.79 -14.55 -41.61
CA TRP A 240 2.43 -14.74 -43.02
C TRP A 240 3.62 -14.36 -43.91
N LYS A 241 4.18 -15.34 -44.63
CA LYS A 241 4.92 -15.07 -45.87
C LYS A 241 3.88 -14.53 -46.86
N MET A 242 4.08 -13.28 -47.30
CA MET A 242 3.48 -12.78 -48.54
C MET A 242 3.94 -13.63 -49.72
#